data_AF-T1KX24-F1
#
_entry.id   AF-T1KX24-F1
#
_cell.length_a   1.000
_cell.length_b   1.000
_cell.length_c   1.000
_cell.angle_alpha   90.00
_cell.angle_beta   90.00
_cell.angle_gamma   90.00
#
_symmetry.space_group_name_H-M   'P 1'
#
loop_
_entity.id
_entity.type
_entity.pdbx_description
1 polymer ?
#
loop_
_entity_poly.entity_id
_entity_poly.type
_entity_poly.pdbx_seq_one_letter_code
_entity_poly.pdbx_strand_id
1 'polypeptide(L)'
;MNENNSNTSDKITIKVRLSDEDYHDISIDWSDESFDFKKQLFHQLSAYTGIPIIHQACIDVDNVNLHRCEGLMNAEFKNGDVHEYYGWKFDTKEDAMNALQDGDCFLLHTELKSGVYHPGIYCTYKLVHWDLVSETGCNFHYCHYLGSRPIIERFTELVNSDSLQKAMDEAGLTMEERNRTLINLNIKHFTELKCSAKNLIYPGSGWRIHSDYLRYRG
;
A
#
# COMPACT_ATOMS: atom_id res chain seq x y z
N MET A 1 5.55 -33.20 -34.48
CA MET A 1 6.52 -32.15 -34.12
C MET A 1 5.78 -30.84 -33.95
N ASN A 2 6.16 -30.10 -32.90
CA ASN A 2 5.71 -28.78 -32.43
C ASN A 2 4.79 -28.78 -31.20
N GLU A 3 5.33 -29.29 -30.09
CA GLU A 3 5.02 -28.75 -28.76
C GLU A 3 5.88 -27.50 -28.57
N ASN A 4 5.32 -26.33 -28.87
CA ASN A 4 5.82 -25.08 -28.32
C ASN A 4 5.23 -24.95 -26.91
N ASN A 5 5.76 -25.72 -25.95
CA ASN A 5 5.59 -25.40 -24.54
C ASN A 5 6.44 -24.15 -24.27
N SER A 6 5.83 -22.97 -24.38
CA SER A 6 6.38 -21.81 -23.68
C SER A 6 6.32 -22.17 -22.19
N ASN A 7 7.47 -22.55 -21.61
CA ASN A 7 7.65 -22.66 -20.17
C ASN A 7 7.48 -21.26 -19.56
N THR A 8 6.25 -20.76 -19.48
CA THR A 8 5.90 -19.74 -18.50
C THR A 8 6.06 -20.43 -17.16
N SER A 9 7.13 -20.10 -16.44
CA SER A 9 7.34 -20.67 -15.12
C SER A 9 6.16 -20.28 -14.24
N ASP A 10 5.53 -21.26 -13.59
CA ASP A 10 4.46 -21.02 -12.63
C ASP A 10 4.95 -20.22 -11.41
N LYS A 11 6.26 -20.05 -11.26
CA LYS A 11 6.88 -19.20 -10.27
C LYS A 11 7.51 -17.99 -10.92
N ILE A 12 7.19 -16.81 -10.40
CA ILE A 12 7.79 -15.54 -10.82
C ILE A 12 8.55 -14.90 -9.66
N THR A 13 9.44 -13.98 -10.00
CA THR A 13 10.12 -13.09 -9.05
C THR A 13 9.99 -11.65 -9.53
N ILE A 14 9.35 -10.81 -8.72
CA ILE A 14 9.35 -9.36 -8.91
C ILE A 14 10.40 -8.73 -8.00
N LYS A 15 10.91 -7.56 -8.41
CA LYS A 15 11.89 -6.80 -7.63
C LYS A 15 11.23 -5.57 -7.05
N VAL A 16 11.33 -5.41 -5.73
CA VAL A 16 10.75 -4.27 -5.01
C VAL A 16 11.85 -3.56 -4.25
N ARG A 17 11.84 -2.23 -4.24
CA ARG A 17 12.75 -1.45 -3.40
C ARG A 17 12.11 -0.23 -2.75
N LEU A 18 12.70 0.19 -1.65
CA LEU A 18 12.59 1.57 -1.16
C LEU A 18 13.55 2.48 -1.92
N SER A 19 13.30 3.78 -1.82
CA SER A 19 14.07 4.79 -2.54
C SER A 19 15.54 4.86 -2.10
N ASP A 20 15.79 4.54 -0.84
CA ASP A 20 17.09 4.59 -0.17
C ASP A 20 17.74 3.20 -0.06
N GLU A 21 17.24 2.20 -0.78
CA GLU A 21 17.70 0.82 -0.69
C GLU A 21 17.88 0.12 -2.04
N ASP A 22 18.57 -1.02 -1.99
CA ASP A 22 18.66 -1.97 -3.10
C ASP A 22 17.37 -2.77 -3.29
N TYR A 23 17.25 -3.42 -4.44
CA TYR A 23 16.13 -4.30 -4.75
C TYR A 23 16.11 -5.54 -3.86
N HIS A 24 14.91 -5.84 -3.37
CA HIS A 24 14.53 -7.06 -2.69
C HIS A 24 13.64 -7.89 -3.63
N ASP A 25 13.95 -9.19 -3.72
CA ASP A 25 13.19 -10.12 -4.56
C ASP A 25 11.97 -10.63 -3.79
N ILE A 26 10.80 -10.56 -4.42
CA ILE A 26 9.56 -11.19 -3.94
C ILE A 26 9.19 -12.29 -4.92
N SER A 27 9.13 -13.53 -4.42
CA SER A 27 8.74 -14.70 -5.21
C SER A 27 7.25 -14.99 -5.07
N ILE A 28 6.57 -15.29 -6.17
CA ILE A 28 5.18 -15.74 -6.17
C ILE A 28 5.12 -17.04 -6.96
N ASP A 29 4.67 -18.12 -6.32
CA ASP A 29 4.36 -19.38 -6.98
C ASP A 29 2.85 -19.45 -7.25
N TRP A 30 2.48 -19.27 -8.50
CA TRP A 30 1.11 -19.37 -8.98
C TRP A 30 0.57 -20.80 -8.92
N SER A 31 1.42 -21.83 -8.93
CA SER A 31 0.97 -23.23 -8.83
C SER A 31 0.69 -23.70 -7.41
N ASP A 32 1.12 -22.93 -6.39
CA ASP A 32 0.89 -23.27 -5.00
C ASP A 32 -0.57 -22.98 -4.57
N GLU A 33 -1.43 -23.97 -4.76
CA GLU A 33 -2.81 -23.93 -4.29
C GLU A 33 -2.93 -24.00 -2.75
N SER A 34 -1.88 -24.46 -2.06
CA SER A 34 -1.89 -24.63 -0.61
C SER A 34 -1.63 -23.33 0.14
N PHE A 35 -0.93 -22.39 -0.49
CA PHE A 35 -0.61 -21.09 0.06
C PHE A 35 -0.93 -19.98 -0.95
N ASP A 36 -2.12 -19.39 -0.79
CA ASP A 36 -2.66 -18.34 -1.65
C ASP A 36 -1.62 -17.24 -1.98
N PHE A 37 -1.57 -16.85 -3.25
CA PHE A 37 -0.56 -15.90 -3.77
C PHE A 37 -0.57 -14.55 -3.04
N LYS A 38 -1.72 -14.11 -2.51
CA LYS A 38 -1.80 -12.86 -1.74
C LYS A 38 -1.11 -13.05 -0.41
N LYS A 39 -1.29 -14.19 0.24
CA LYS A 39 -0.52 -14.52 1.47
C LYS A 39 0.98 -14.55 1.19
N GLN A 40 1.41 -15.18 0.09
CA GLN A 40 2.82 -15.16 -0.33
C GLN A 40 3.36 -13.73 -0.44
N LEU A 41 2.62 -12.84 -1.12
CA LEU A 41 3.00 -11.45 -1.32
C LEU A 41 3.05 -10.66 0.00
N PHE A 42 1.97 -10.67 0.79
CA PHE A 42 1.88 -9.85 2.01
C PHE A 42 2.79 -10.36 3.14
N HIS A 43 3.06 -11.67 3.23
CA HIS A 43 4.06 -12.19 4.17
C HIS A 43 5.47 -11.68 3.82
N GLN A 44 5.85 -11.69 2.55
CA GLN A 44 7.16 -11.18 2.12
C GLN A 44 7.24 -9.66 2.29
N LEU A 45 6.18 -8.91 1.99
CA LEU A 45 6.12 -7.47 2.28
C LEU A 45 6.19 -7.16 3.78
N SER A 46 5.57 -7.98 4.63
CA SER A 46 5.69 -7.86 6.08
C SER A 46 7.13 -8.03 6.55
N ALA A 47 7.82 -9.06 6.05
CA ALA A 47 9.24 -9.27 6.34
C ALA A 47 10.11 -8.09 5.84
N TYR A 48 9.82 -7.55 4.66
CA TYR A 48 10.58 -6.45 4.06
C TYR A 48 10.35 -5.09 4.73
N THR A 49 9.11 -4.79 5.14
CA THR A 49 8.72 -3.49 5.70
C THR A 49 8.77 -3.44 7.22
N GLY A 50 8.67 -4.59 7.89
CA GLY A 50 8.50 -4.68 9.34
C GLY A 50 7.07 -4.38 9.83
N ILE A 51 6.15 -4.01 8.94
CA ILE A 51 4.74 -3.79 9.26
C ILE A 51 4.08 -5.16 9.44
N PRO A 52 3.38 -5.46 10.55
CA PRO A 52 2.70 -6.74 10.71
C PRO A 52 1.59 -6.94 9.69
N ILE A 53 1.42 -8.17 9.19
CA ILE A 53 0.44 -8.55 8.16
C ILE A 53 -0.96 -8.05 8.50
N ILE A 54 -1.38 -8.16 9.76
CA ILE A 54 -2.70 -7.74 10.22
C ILE A 54 -2.99 -6.23 10.05
N HIS A 55 -1.95 -5.42 9.85
CA HIS A 55 -2.04 -3.97 9.61
C HIS A 55 -1.83 -3.59 8.14
N GLN A 56 -1.75 -4.56 7.23
CA GLN A 56 -1.59 -4.33 5.79
C GLN A 56 -2.93 -4.59 5.10
N ALA A 57 -3.54 -3.58 4.50
CA ALA A 57 -4.88 -3.72 3.93
C ALA A 57 -4.87 -4.19 2.48
N CYS A 58 -4.14 -3.49 1.62
CA CYS A 58 -4.11 -3.75 0.19
C CYS A 58 -2.84 -3.19 -0.44
N ILE A 59 -2.64 -3.54 -1.70
CA ILE A 59 -1.58 -3.02 -2.56
C ILE A 59 -2.15 -2.65 -3.93
N ASP A 60 -1.86 -1.44 -4.39
CA ASP A 60 -2.13 -1.03 -5.76
C ASP A 60 -0.87 -1.22 -6.61
N VAL A 61 -1.01 -1.76 -7.82
CA VAL A 61 0.06 -1.86 -8.82
C VAL A 61 -0.16 -0.77 -9.87
N ASP A 62 0.78 0.16 -9.96
CA ASP A 62 0.81 1.21 -10.97
C ASP A 62 1.82 0.83 -12.06
N ASN A 63 1.33 0.65 -13.29
CA ASN A 63 2.15 0.30 -14.45
C ASN A 63 1.94 1.30 -15.61
N VAL A 64 2.95 1.43 -16.48
CA VAL A 64 2.84 2.23 -17.71
C VAL A 64 1.74 1.69 -18.62
N ASN A 65 1.59 0.36 -18.67
CA ASN A 65 0.46 -0.27 -19.32
C ASN A 65 -0.73 -0.31 -18.36
N LEU A 66 -1.75 0.51 -18.63
CA LEU A 66 -2.97 0.61 -17.80
C LEU A 66 -3.71 -0.72 -17.65
N HIS A 67 -3.56 -1.66 -18.59
CA HIS A 67 -4.15 -2.99 -18.48
C HIS A 67 -3.44 -3.88 -17.45
N ARG A 68 -2.28 -3.45 -16.95
CA ARG A 68 -1.50 -4.15 -15.92
C ARG A 68 -1.58 -3.44 -14.56
N CYS A 69 -2.41 -2.40 -14.44
CA CYS A 69 -2.71 -1.81 -13.15
C CYS A 69 -3.75 -2.68 -12.45
N GLU A 70 -3.54 -2.99 -11.18
CA GLU A 70 -4.47 -3.82 -10.41
C GLU A 70 -4.39 -3.51 -8.91
N GLY A 71 -5.50 -3.74 -8.19
CA GLY A 71 -5.56 -3.73 -6.73
C GLY A 71 -5.58 -5.15 -6.18
N LEU A 72 -4.76 -5.43 -5.15
CA LEU A 72 -4.75 -6.71 -4.46
C LEU A 72 -5.00 -6.50 -2.96
N MET A 73 -6.02 -7.17 -2.43
CA MET A 73 -6.40 -7.12 -1.02
C MET A 73 -5.63 -8.18 -0.21
N ASN A 74 -5.21 -7.83 1.00
CA ASN A 74 -4.58 -8.79 1.91
C ASN A 74 -5.63 -9.69 2.55
N ALA A 75 -5.60 -10.99 2.23
CA ALA A 75 -6.53 -12.00 2.76
C ALA A 75 -6.47 -12.16 4.29
N GLU A 76 -5.41 -11.66 4.95
CA GLU A 76 -5.17 -11.77 6.40
C GLU A 76 -5.26 -10.42 7.10
N PHE A 77 -5.83 -9.41 6.44
CA PHE A 77 -6.03 -8.11 7.05
C PHE A 77 -7.07 -8.16 8.18
N LYS A 78 -6.85 -7.37 9.23
CA LYS A 78 -7.72 -7.27 10.41
C LYS A 78 -9.03 -6.51 10.10
N ASN A 79 -9.83 -6.96 9.12
CA ASN A 79 -11.29 -6.84 9.14
C ASN A 79 -11.98 -7.64 8.02
N GLY A 80 -12.83 -8.61 8.38
CA GLY A 80 -13.61 -9.43 7.44
C GLY A 80 -14.65 -8.66 6.62
N ASP A 81 -15.18 -7.55 7.15
CA ASP A 81 -16.34 -6.85 6.56
C ASP A 81 -16.02 -6.17 5.21
N VAL A 82 -14.78 -5.74 5.01
CA VAL A 82 -14.35 -5.12 3.74
C VAL A 82 -14.09 -6.18 2.67
N HIS A 83 -13.70 -7.40 3.08
CA HIS A 83 -13.65 -8.54 2.18
C HIS A 83 -15.03 -8.91 1.63
N GLU A 84 -16.11 -8.70 2.40
CA GLU A 84 -17.49 -8.85 1.93
C GLU A 84 -17.97 -7.67 1.06
N TYR A 85 -17.62 -6.42 1.41
CA TYR A 85 -18.14 -5.23 0.72
C TYR A 85 -17.46 -4.93 -0.61
N TYR A 86 -16.12 -4.92 -0.65
CA TYR A 86 -15.38 -4.72 -1.91
C TYR A 86 -15.20 -6.02 -2.68
N GLY A 87 -15.35 -7.15 -1.98
CA GLY A 87 -15.45 -8.47 -2.58
C GLY A 87 -14.13 -8.93 -3.17
N TRP A 88 -13.86 -10.22 -3.05
CA TRP A 88 -12.89 -10.95 -3.87
C TRP A 88 -13.17 -10.89 -5.40
N LYS A 89 -14.06 -9.99 -5.85
CA LYS A 89 -14.64 -9.97 -7.18
C LYS A 89 -13.77 -9.24 -8.20
N PHE A 90 -12.81 -8.42 -7.75
CA PHE A 90 -11.94 -7.63 -8.63
C PHE A 90 -10.47 -8.09 -8.60
N ASP A 91 -10.11 -8.99 -7.68
CA ASP A 91 -8.71 -9.39 -7.45
C ASP A 91 -8.52 -10.87 -7.86
N THR A 92 -8.72 -11.19 -9.14
CA THR A 92 -8.57 -12.57 -9.60
C THR A 92 -7.09 -12.95 -9.72
N LYS A 93 -6.80 -14.25 -9.68
CA LYS A 93 -5.43 -14.76 -9.94
C LYS A 93 -4.94 -14.33 -11.32
N GLU A 94 -5.82 -14.32 -12.32
CA GLU A 94 -5.49 -13.93 -13.70
C GLU A 94 -5.10 -12.45 -13.78
N ASP A 95 -5.86 -11.58 -13.11
CA ASP A 95 -5.56 -10.16 -13.04
C ASP A 95 -4.23 -9.90 -12.32
N ALA A 96 -4.00 -10.60 -11.20
CA ALA A 96 -2.73 -10.53 -10.47
C ALA A 96 -1.53 -11.01 -11.31
N MET A 97 -1.68 -12.10 -12.08
CA MET A 97 -0.66 -12.61 -13.00
C MET A 97 -0.37 -11.64 -14.14
N ASN A 98 -1.39 -10.90 -14.60
CA ASN A 98 -1.22 -9.89 -15.64
C ASN A 98 -0.52 -8.63 -15.09
N ALA A 99 -0.84 -8.23 -13.86
CA ALA A 99 -0.22 -7.10 -13.19
C ALA A 99 1.25 -7.36 -12.82
N LEU A 100 1.55 -8.54 -12.25
CA LEU A 100 2.87 -8.92 -11.75
C LEU A 100 3.53 -9.94 -12.68
N GLN A 101 4.52 -9.49 -13.45
CA GLN A 101 5.29 -10.34 -14.37
C GLN A 101 6.70 -10.57 -13.86
N ASP A 102 7.28 -11.70 -14.25
CA ASP A 102 8.64 -12.05 -13.87
C ASP A 102 9.65 -10.99 -14.30
N GLY A 103 10.50 -10.58 -13.36
CA GLY A 103 11.52 -9.56 -13.58
C GLY A 103 11.04 -8.11 -13.48
N ASP A 104 9.74 -7.85 -13.29
CA ASP A 104 9.25 -6.49 -13.08
C ASP A 104 9.97 -5.80 -11.91
N CYS A 105 10.23 -4.51 -12.06
CA CYS A 105 10.93 -3.70 -11.07
C CYS A 105 10.02 -2.59 -10.55
N PHE A 106 9.75 -2.58 -9.26
CA PHE A 106 8.86 -1.64 -8.60
C PHE A 106 9.56 -0.86 -7.50
N LEU A 107 9.13 0.39 -7.31
CA LEU A 107 9.35 1.09 -6.07
C LEU A 107 8.13 0.98 -5.17
N LEU A 108 8.37 0.69 -3.90
CA LEU A 108 7.33 0.61 -2.89
C LEU A 108 7.06 2.00 -2.31
N HIS A 109 5.79 2.35 -2.23
CA HIS A 109 5.27 3.50 -1.48
C HIS A 109 4.26 2.99 -0.47
N THR A 110 4.32 3.51 0.76
CA THR A 110 3.41 3.12 1.84
C THR A 110 2.58 4.32 2.24
N GLU A 111 1.31 4.09 2.55
CA GLU A 111 0.41 5.12 3.07
C GLU A 111 -0.22 4.66 4.37
N LEU A 112 -0.19 5.52 5.38
CA LEU A 112 -0.92 5.31 6.62
C LEU A 112 -2.38 5.73 6.44
N LYS A 113 -3.31 4.88 6.87
CA LYS A 113 -4.76 5.09 6.72
C LYS A 113 -5.49 4.88 8.03
N SER A 114 -6.65 5.53 8.12
CA SER A 114 -7.70 5.22 9.08
C SER A 114 -9.03 5.31 8.35
N GLY A 115 -9.91 4.34 8.57
CA GLY A 115 -11.19 4.25 7.90
C GLY A 115 -12.30 3.90 8.90
N VAL A 116 -13.54 4.23 8.55
CA VAL A 116 -14.72 3.88 9.38
C VAL A 116 -14.98 2.37 9.33
N TYR A 117 -14.65 1.73 8.21
CA TYR A 117 -14.80 0.29 8.01
C TYR A 117 -13.64 -0.53 8.57
N HIS A 118 -12.64 0.09 9.20
CA HIS A 118 -11.49 -0.61 9.75
C HIS A 118 -11.19 -0.11 11.15
N PRO A 119 -11.22 -0.98 12.17
CA PRO A 119 -10.77 -0.61 13.49
C PRO A 119 -9.31 -0.20 13.44
N GLY A 120 -8.95 0.89 14.13
CA GLY A 120 -7.56 1.28 14.23
C GLY A 120 -7.00 2.13 13.09
N ILE A 121 -5.68 2.04 12.97
CA ILE A 121 -4.89 2.54 11.85
C ILE A 121 -4.17 1.39 11.16
N TYR A 122 -3.95 1.52 9.86
CA TYR A 122 -3.38 0.48 9.01
C TYR A 122 -2.61 1.11 7.85
N CYS A 123 -1.88 0.27 7.12
CA CYS A 123 -1.10 0.67 5.96
C CYS A 123 -1.69 0.11 4.67
N THR A 124 -1.60 0.89 3.60
CA THR A 124 -1.79 0.45 2.22
C THR A 124 -0.50 0.64 1.45
N TYR A 125 -0.27 -0.20 0.44
CA TYR A 125 0.93 -0.15 -0.38
C TYR A 125 0.62 0.29 -1.81
N LYS A 126 1.65 0.82 -2.47
CA LYS A 126 1.68 0.98 -3.92
C LYS A 126 2.99 0.44 -4.48
N LEU A 127 2.91 -0.41 -5.48
CA LEU A 127 4.02 -0.79 -6.33
C LEU A 127 4.00 0.07 -7.57
N VAL A 128 4.94 1.01 -7.69
CA VAL A 128 5.05 1.87 -8.86
C VAL A 128 6.14 1.34 -9.76
N HIS A 129 5.78 0.94 -10.98
CA HIS A 129 6.73 0.40 -11.95
C HIS A 129 7.85 1.41 -12.23
N TRP A 130 9.09 0.94 -12.35
CA TRP A 130 10.27 1.78 -12.52
C TRP A 130 10.14 2.82 -13.63
N ASP A 131 9.54 2.46 -14.76
CA ASP A 131 9.35 3.36 -15.91
C ASP A 131 8.44 4.56 -15.61
N LEU A 132 7.64 4.52 -14.54
CA LEU A 132 6.82 5.65 -14.08
C LEU A 132 7.58 6.56 -13.10
N VAL A 133 8.78 6.21 -12.69
CA VAL A 133 9.53 6.86 -11.61
C VAL A 133 10.69 7.68 -12.17
N SER A 134 10.85 8.91 -11.70
CA SER A 134 12.02 9.74 -12.00
C SER A 134 13.23 9.23 -11.22
N GLU A 135 14.45 9.39 -11.74
CA GLU A 135 15.67 8.93 -11.06
C GLU A 135 15.80 9.49 -9.63
N THR A 136 15.37 10.73 -9.40
CA THR A 136 15.41 11.40 -8.10
C THR A 136 14.15 12.25 -7.87
N GLY A 137 13.99 12.74 -6.64
CA GLY A 137 12.97 13.72 -6.30
C GLY A 137 11.56 13.13 -6.26
N CYS A 138 10.58 13.85 -6.78
CA CYS A 138 9.21 13.39 -6.82
C CYS A 138 8.57 13.76 -8.16
N ASN A 139 7.80 12.84 -8.71
CA ASN A 139 7.01 13.05 -9.91
C ASN A 139 5.53 12.78 -9.62
N PHE A 140 4.72 12.70 -10.68
CA PHE A 140 3.29 12.47 -10.55
C PHE A 140 2.95 11.13 -9.91
N HIS A 141 3.73 10.08 -10.13
CA HIS A 141 3.45 8.73 -9.64
C HIS A 141 4.08 8.49 -8.26
N TYR A 142 5.35 8.87 -8.09
CA TYR A 142 6.18 8.47 -6.98
C TYR A 142 6.99 9.62 -6.37
N CYS A 143 7.29 9.53 -5.07
CA CYS A 143 8.12 10.50 -4.37
C CYS A 143 9.16 9.78 -3.51
N HIS A 144 10.43 9.98 -3.84
CA HIS A 144 11.53 9.23 -3.22
C HIS A 144 11.62 9.44 -1.71
N TYR A 145 11.29 10.64 -1.24
CA TYR A 145 11.24 10.92 0.19
C TYR A 145 10.18 10.09 0.92
N LEU A 146 9.00 9.91 0.31
CA LEU A 146 7.88 9.20 0.94
C LEU A 146 8.03 7.68 0.88
N GLY A 147 8.72 7.15 -0.12
CA GLY A 147 9.01 5.73 -0.25
C GLY A 147 10.37 5.33 0.32
N SER A 148 10.82 6.01 1.39
CA SER A 148 12.09 5.73 2.08
C SER A 148 11.87 4.94 3.37
N ARG A 149 12.93 4.27 3.85
CA ARG A 149 12.90 3.47 5.09
C ARG A 149 12.42 4.26 6.32
N PRO A 150 12.88 5.51 6.59
CA PRO A 150 12.44 6.25 7.77
C PRO A 150 10.92 6.49 7.82
N ILE A 151 10.26 6.64 6.66
CA ILE A 151 8.81 6.80 6.61
C ILE A 151 8.11 5.50 6.98
N ILE A 152 8.58 4.37 6.45
CA ILE A 152 8.01 3.05 6.78
C ILE A 152 8.24 2.71 8.25
N GLU A 153 9.44 2.92 8.78
CA GLU A 153 9.73 2.71 10.20
C GLU A 153 8.78 3.53 11.08
N ARG A 154 8.53 4.79 10.71
CA ARG A 154 7.58 5.62 11.43
C ARG A 154 6.16 5.07 11.38
N PHE A 155 5.72 4.52 10.24
CA PHE A 155 4.41 3.88 10.15
C PHE A 155 4.35 2.59 10.94
N THR A 156 5.40 1.78 10.92
CA THR A 156 5.54 0.56 11.73
C THR A 156 5.40 0.87 13.22
N GLU A 157 6.05 1.92 13.73
CA GLU A 157 5.88 2.37 15.12
C GLU A 157 4.43 2.72 15.45
N LEU A 158 3.76 3.45 14.55
CA LEU A 158 2.39 3.90 14.77
C LEU A 158 1.41 2.72 14.78
N VAL A 159 1.45 1.86 13.76
CA VAL A 159 0.50 0.73 13.68
C VAL A 159 0.70 -0.29 14.80
N ASN A 160 1.92 -0.41 15.34
CA ASN A 160 2.21 -1.29 16.48
C ASN A 160 1.86 -0.68 17.85
N SER A 161 1.38 0.56 17.89
CA SER A 161 1.00 1.20 19.15
C SER A 161 -0.36 0.72 19.63
N ASP A 162 -0.38 -0.15 20.65
CA ASP A 162 -1.61 -0.64 21.27
C ASP A 162 -2.53 0.47 21.76
N SER A 163 -1.98 1.54 22.33
CA SER A 163 -2.76 2.68 22.83
C SER A 163 -3.46 3.43 21.68
N LEU A 164 -2.76 3.61 20.56
CA LEU A 164 -3.31 4.22 19.36
C LEU A 164 -4.35 3.32 18.70
N GLN A 165 -4.06 2.02 18.57
CA GLN A 165 -5.00 1.06 18.02
C GLN A 165 -6.29 1.08 18.86
N LYS A 166 -6.20 1.00 20.19
CA LYS A 166 -7.37 1.07 21.10
C LYS A 166 -8.13 2.39 20.99
N ALA A 167 -7.45 3.54 20.95
CA ALA A 167 -8.09 4.84 20.79
C ALA A 167 -8.87 4.97 19.46
N MET A 168 -8.54 4.13 18.48
CA MET A 168 -9.13 4.12 17.15
C MET A 168 -10.04 2.89 16.91
N ASP A 169 -10.09 1.93 17.84
CA ASP A 169 -10.88 0.70 17.80
C ASP A 169 -12.28 0.88 18.42
N GLU A 170 -12.62 2.10 18.85
CA GLU A 170 -13.95 2.38 19.38
C GLU A 170 -15.01 2.24 18.27
N ALA A 171 -15.79 1.16 18.36
CA ALA A 171 -16.89 0.87 17.45
C ALA A 171 -17.91 2.01 17.46
N GLY A 172 -18.28 2.48 16.26
CA GLY A 172 -19.27 3.55 16.09
C GLY A 172 -18.70 4.96 16.00
N LEU A 173 -17.37 5.16 16.09
CA LEU A 173 -16.78 6.46 15.78
C LEU A 173 -17.06 6.86 14.33
N THR A 174 -17.68 8.03 14.17
CA THR A 174 -17.81 8.70 12.88
C THR A 174 -16.44 9.08 12.31
N MET A 175 -16.38 9.33 10.99
CA MET A 175 -15.14 9.83 10.37
C MET A 175 -14.64 11.14 11.00
N GLU A 176 -15.55 12.00 11.46
CA GLU A 176 -15.21 13.25 12.14
C GLU A 176 -14.53 13.01 13.49
N GLU A 177 -15.08 12.11 14.31
CA GLU A 177 -14.50 11.77 15.61
C GLU A 177 -13.13 11.10 15.44
N ARG A 178 -12.98 10.20 14.47
CA ARG A 178 -11.66 9.61 14.13
C ARG A 178 -10.65 10.69 13.73
N ASN A 179 -11.04 11.62 12.86
CA ASN A 179 -10.16 12.73 12.46
C ASN A 179 -9.76 13.59 13.67
N ARG A 180 -10.70 13.86 14.58
CA ARG A 180 -10.43 14.62 15.80
C ARG A 180 -9.45 13.91 16.72
N THR A 181 -9.61 12.59 16.91
CA THR A 181 -8.66 11.76 17.66
C THR A 181 -7.27 11.80 17.02
N LEU A 182 -7.17 11.61 15.70
CA LEU A 182 -5.89 11.69 14.98
C LEU A 182 -5.23 13.08 15.08
N ILE A 183 -6.01 14.17 15.11
CA ILE A 183 -5.49 15.52 15.32
C ILE A 183 -4.96 15.68 16.75
N ASN A 184 -5.74 15.27 17.75
CA ASN A 184 -5.37 15.36 19.16
C ASN A 184 -4.09 14.55 19.49
N LEU A 185 -3.91 13.42 18.82
CA LEU A 185 -2.71 12.58 18.93
C LEU A 185 -1.56 13.03 18.02
N ASN A 186 -1.73 14.11 17.26
CA ASN A 186 -0.76 14.63 16.29
C ASN A 186 -0.32 13.59 15.25
N ILE A 187 -1.25 12.80 14.73
CA ILE A 187 -1.01 11.75 13.72
C ILE A 187 -1.68 12.08 12.39
N LYS A 188 -2.68 12.95 12.38
CA LYS A 188 -3.46 13.29 11.18
C LYS A 188 -2.59 13.61 9.96
N HIS A 189 -1.50 14.34 10.15
CA HIS A 189 -0.58 14.72 9.08
C HIS A 189 0.10 13.51 8.41
N PHE A 190 0.34 12.40 9.12
CA PHE A 190 0.87 11.16 8.55
C PHE A 190 -0.14 10.46 7.62
N THR A 191 -1.44 10.55 7.93
CA THR A 191 -2.51 9.98 7.09
C THR A 191 -2.80 10.80 5.83
N GLU A 192 -2.23 12.00 5.75
CA GLU A 192 -2.43 12.96 4.66
C GLU A 192 -1.10 13.35 3.99
N LEU A 193 -0.04 12.54 4.19
CA LEU A 193 1.24 12.77 3.53
C LEU A 193 1.05 12.76 2.01
N LYS A 194 1.19 13.94 1.41
CA LYS A 194 1.12 14.14 -0.03
C LYS A 194 2.36 14.87 -0.51
N CYS A 195 2.93 14.38 -1.60
CA CYS A 195 3.97 15.12 -2.30
C CYS A 195 3.36 16.38 -2.95
N SER A 196 3.97 17.54 -2.71
CA SER A 196 3.56 18.80 -3.33
C SER A 196 3.66 18.78 -4.85
N ALA A 197 4.53 17.94 -5.44
CA ALA A 197 4.62 17.73 -6.89
C ALA A 197 3.30 17.20 -7.48
N LYS A 198 2.57 16.35 -6.75
CA LYS A 198 1.23 15.89 -7.15
C LYS A 198 0.20 17.03 -7.16
N ASN A 199 0.32 17.99 -6.24
CA ASN A 199 -0.60 19.12 -6.11
C ASN A 199 -0.38 20.21 -7.18
N LEU A 200 0.86 20.39 -7.65
CA LEU A 200 1.20 21.42 -8.65
C LEU A 200 0.59 21.15 -10.03
N ILE A 201 0.30 19.88 -10.36
CA ILE A 201 -0.20 19.47 -11.68
C ILE A 201 -1.73 19.53 -11.77
N TYR A 202 -2.45 19.40 -10.64
CA TYR A 202 -3.91 19.50 -10.57
C TYR A 202 -4.40 20.54 -9.55
N PRO A 203 -4.21 21.85 -9.82
CA PRO A 203 -4.66 22.92 -8.91
C PRO A 203 -6.19 22.94 -8.67
N GLY A 204 -6.97 22.28 -9.54
CA GLY A 204 -8.45 22.21 -9.46
C GLY A 204 -9.02 20.97 -8.76
N SER A 205 -8.20 20.03 -8.31
CA SER A 205 -8.66 18.76 -7.71
C SER A 205 -9.16 18.88 -6.25
N GLY A 206 -9.29 20.09 -5.73
CA GLY A 206 -9.90 20.33 -4.41
C GLY A 206 -9.07 19.86 -3.21
N TRP A 207 -7.85 19.35 -3.42
CA TRP A 207 -6.91 19.02 -2.35
C TRP A 207 -6.39 20.30 -1.70
N ARG A 208 -7.22 20.91 -0.85
CA ARG A 208 -6.74 21.86 0.13
C ARG A 208 -5.72 21.09 0.98
N ILE A 209 -4.50 21.60 1.09
CA ILE A 209 -3.67 21.31 2.24
C ILE A 209 -4.57 21.61 3.43
N HIS A 210 -5.05 20.59 4.15
CA HIS A 210 -6.04 20.80 5.20
C HIS A 210 -5.42 21.77 6.22
N SER A 211 -5.90 23.01 6.20
CA SER A 211 -5.55 24.06 7.16
C SER A 211 -5.97 23.69 8.58
N ASP A 212 -6.67 22.56 8.75
CA ASP A 212 -7.13 22.07 10.03
C ASP A 212 -5.98 21.65 10.96
N TYR A 213 -4.81 21.29 10.41
CA TYR A 213 -3.61 21.08 11.25
C TYR A 213 -3.21 22.34 12.02
N LEU A 214 -3.49 23.54 11.46
CA LEU A 214 -3.15 24.81 12.08
C LEU A 214 -4.28 25.36 12.99
N ARG A 215 -5.50 24.81 12.94
CA ARG A 215 -6.63 25.30 13.76
C ARG A 215 -6.61 24.84 15.21
N TYR A 216 -5.92 23.73 15.52
CA TYR A 216 -5.92 23.12 16.85
C TYR A 216 -4.64 23.37 17.67
N ARG A 217 -3.78 24.29 17.22
CA ARG A 217 -2.73 24.91 18.06
C ARG A 217 -3.12 26.34 18.39
N GLY A 218 -3.87 26.48 19.48
CA GLY A 218 -3.99 27.69 20.28
C GLY A 218 -3.23 27.50 21.58
#